data_AF-A0AAX4KBC2-F1
#
_entry.id   AF-A0AAX4KBC2-F1
#
_cell.length_a   1.000
_cell.length_b   1.000
_cell.length_c   1.000
_cell.angle_alpha   90.00
_cell.angle_beta   90.00
_cell.angle_gamma   90.00
#
_symmetry.space_group_name_H-M   'P 1'
#
loop_
_entity.id
_entity.type
_entity.pdbx_description
1 polymer ?
#
loop_
_entity_poly.entity_id
_entity_poly.type
_entity_poly.pdbx_seq_one_letter_code
_entity_poly.pdbx_strand_id
1 'polypeptide(L)'
;MSAVHGNLSHAMRDNYNEHGVDEYYRKVAATYRNPFFPGIKKVIWTFMNRWWEAEGRSMYGSQATGESTLRVLDMAAGSGEATLCLLEWAQSTRNFTSNSSAQSSVSGPPTSQSSQAVPPDPLAALRAVQSPVGSGSSRPAFIPPNARRAAQSHSSNRKGKHVFGPMDPPQLPDDFGIDVIATDPYTSPAYTERTSRPCHSLSFTDLANGLLPDDIPQSKDAGPIWDLIVCSFALHLVTSPSELFALLYELSGKAQWLVIIAPHKKPEIKETWGWSRYDIASWSAAGEAKLYGGSRKGSIANADDDEEVTELEIVRDKVKLRLYRSNAF
;
A
#
# COMPACT_ATOMS: atom_id res chain seq x y z
N MET A 1 -31.87 12.71 -7.52
CA MET A 1 -30.95 11.91 -8.35
C MET A 1 -30.36 10.83 -7.45
N SER A 2 -30.47 9.55 -7.77
CA SER A 2 -29.95 8.48 -6.90
C SER A 2 -28.42 8.46 -6.96
N ALA A 3 -27.76 8.64 -5.82
CA ALA A 3 -26.30 8.49 -5.73
C ALA A 3 -25.91 7.05 -6.08
N VAL A 4 -25.13 6.89 -7.15
CA VAL A 4 -24.62 5.58 -7.52
C VAL A 4 -23.46 5.26 -6.58
N HIS A 5 -23.59 4.16 -5.83
CA HIS A 5 -22.57 3.71 -4.88
C HIS A 5 -21.53 2.86 -5.61
N GLY A 6 -20.25 3.25 -5.52
CA GLY A 6 -19.12 2.46 -6.03
C GLY A 6 -18.82 2.63 -7.53
N ASN A 7 -18.08 1.70 -8.12
CA ASN A 7 -17.66 1.75 -9.52
C ASN A 7 -18.82 1.46 -10.48
N LEU A 8 -19.02 2.33 -11.47
CA LEU A 8 -20.08 2.21 -12.50
C LEU A 8 -19.93 0.93 -13.38
N SER A 9 -18.71 0.41 -13.52
CA SER A 9 -18.40 -0.90 -14.11
C SER A 9 -17.22 -1.56 -13.40
N HIS A 10 -17.01 -2.86 -13.64
CA HIS A 10 -15.88 -3.62 -13.10
C HIS A 10 -14.51 -3.16 -13.65
N ALA A 11 -14.46 -2.46 -14.80
CA ALA A 11 -13.22 -2.01 -15.42
C ALA A 11 -13.14 -0.48 -15.48
N MET A 12 -12.26 0.11 -14.66
CA MET A 12 -12.09 1.58 -14.58
C MET A 12 -11.81 2.25 -15.92
N ARG A 13 -11.09 1.56 -16.81
CA ARG A 13 -10.76 2.06 -18.15
C ARG A 13 -12.01 2.25 -19.01
N ASP A 14 -13.00 1.37 -18.88
CA ASP A 14 -14.24 1.46 -19.66
C ASP A 14 -15.07 2.64 -19.17
N ASN A 15 -15.10 2.87 -17.84
CA ASN A 15 -15.77 4.03 -17.25
C ASN A 15 -15.20 5.37 -17.79
N TYR A 16 -13.87 5.46 -17.91
CA TYR A 16 -13.22 6.67 -18.44
C TYR A 16 -13.46 6.86 -19.94
N ASN A 17 -13.51 5.77 -20.71
CA ASN A 17 -13.78 5.84 -22.13
C ASN A 17 -15.24 6.23 -22.43
N GLU A 18 -16.19 5.79 -21.59
CA GLU A 18 -17.62 6.06 -21.79
C GLU A 18 -18.04 7.46 -21.32
N HIS A 19 -17.55 7.91 -20.16
CA HIS A 19 -18.00 9.16 -19.54
C HIS A 19 -16.92 10.25 -19.50
N GLY A 20 -15.65 9.92 -19.77
CA GLY A 20 -14.53 10.77 -19.41
C GLY A 20 -14.25 10.72 -17.90
N VAL A 21 -13.03 11.11 -17.53
CA VAL A 21 -12.56 11.08 -16.13
C VAL A 21 -13.39 12.03 -15.26
N ASP A 22 -13.63 13.26 -15.73
CA ASP A 22 -14.37 14.28 -14.99
C ASP A 22 -15.81 13.86 -14.68
N GLU A 23 -16.54 13.32 -15.66
CA GLU A 23 -17.94 12.94 -15.45
C GLU A 23 -18.05 11.67 -14.58
N TYR A 24 -17.13 10.72 -14.74
CA TYR A 24 -17.07 9.55 -13.87
C TYR A 24 -16.93 9.97 -12.41
N TYR A 25 -15.91 10.77 -12.09
CA TYR A 25 -15.67 11.19 -10.72
C TYR A 25 -16.77 12.11 -10.20
N ARG A 26 -17.39 12.95 -11.03
CA ARG A 26 -18.56 13.74 -10.64
C ARG A 26 -19.70 12.85 -10.08
N LYS A 27 -19.86 11.63 -10.60
CA LYS A 27 -20.92 10.70 -10.17
C LYS A 27 -20.56 9.93 -8.90
N VAL A 28 -19.30 9.58 -8.69
CA VAL A 28 -18.89 8.61 -7.65
C VAL A 28 -17.92 9.15 -6.61
N ALA A 29 -17.42 10.38 -6.77
CA ALA A 29 -16.35 10.96 -5.97
C ALA A 29 -16.50 10.76 -4.46
N ALA A 30 -17.69 11.07 -3.92
CA ALA A 30 -17.97 10.99 -2.48
C ALA A 30 -17.94 9.55 -1.91
N THR A 31 -18.14 8.54 -2.75
CA THR A 31 -18.17 7.12 -2.34
C THR A 31 -17.03 6.30 -2.94
N TYR A 32 -16.09 6.95 -3.62
CA TYR A 32 -15.01 6.27 -4.32
C TYR A 32 -14.21 5.36 -3.38
N ARG A 33 -13.90 4.15 -3.84
CA ARG A 33 -13.03 3.19 -3.14
C ARG A 33 -12.19 2.46 -4.17
N ASN A 34 -10.88 2.37 -3.93
CA ASN A 34 -10.00 1.61 -4.79
C ASN A 34 -10.13 0.10 -4.48
N PRO A 35 -10.56 -0.74 -5.45
CA PRO A 35 -10.71 -2.18 -5.23
C PRO A 35 -9.38 -2.91 -4.98
N PHE A 36 -8.25 -2.28 -5.30
CA PHE A 36 -6.91 -2.82 -5.11
C PHE A 36 -6.28 -2.45 -3.75
N PHE A 37 -7.07 -1.93 -2.80
CA PHE A 37 -6.57 -1.55 -1.47
C PHE A 37 -5.72 -2.64 -0.78
N PRO A 38 -6.08 -3.94 -0.78
CA PRO A 38 -5.22 -4.98 -0.21
C PRO A 38 -3.84 -5.06 -0.85
N GLY A 39 -3.76 -4.95 -2.18
CA GLY A 39 -2.49 -4.94 -2.91
C GLY A 39 -1.67 -3.68 -2.66
N ILE A 40 -2.33 -2.51 -2.60
CA ILE A 40 -1.70 -1.22 -2.23
C ILE A 40 -1.04 -1.33 -0.86
N LYS A 41 -1.75 -1.89 0.14
CA LYS A 41 -1.20 -2.13 1.47
C LYS A 41 0.05 -3.00 1.42
N LYS A 42 -0.03 -4.14 0.74
CA LYS A 42 1.10 -5.07 0.66
C LYS A 42 2.35 -4.43 0.04
N VAL A 43 2.20 -3.68 -1.06
CA VAL A 43 3.35 -3.03 -1.70
C VAL A 43 3.91 -1.87 -0.87
N ILE A 44 3.06 -1.05 -0.23
CA ILE A 44 3.51 0.07 0.63
C ILE A 44 4.27 -0.47 1.84
N TRP A 45 3.73 -1.49 2.52
CA TRP A 45 4.39 -2.06 3.70
C TRP A 45 5.74 -2.70 3.34
N THR A 46 5.79 -3.46 2.24
CA THR A 46 7.04 -4.02 1.73
C THR A 46 8.08 -2.91 1.46
N PHE A 47 7.64 -1.82 0.83
CA PHE A 47 8.49 -0.66 0.54
C PHE A 47 8.97 0.02 1.82
N MET A 48 8.07 0.35 2.76
CA MET A 48 8.41 1.07 3.98
C MET A 48 9.36 0.27 4.88
N ASN A 49 9.19 -1.06 4.97
CA ASN A 49 10.16 -1.92 5.65
C ASN A 49 11.55 -1.82 5.01
N ARG A 50 11.61 -1.88 3.68
CA ARG A 50 12.89 -1.79 2.97
C ARG A 50 13.54 -0.42 3.10
N TRP A 51 12.76 0.64 2.95
CA TRP A 51 13.21 2.03 3.09
C TRP A 51 13.72 2.30 4.51
N TRP A 52 13.01 1.84 5.53
CA TRP A 52 13.44 2.02 6.92
C TRP A 52 14.80 1.39 7.19
N GLU A 53 15.02 0.15 6.75
CA GLU A 53 16.30 -0.53 6.92
C GLU A 53 17.44 0.11 6.14
N ALA A 54 17.15 0.71 4.98
CA ALA A 54 18.15 1.29 4.11
C ALA A 54 18.54 2.73 4.47
N GLU A 55 17.55 3.56 4.82
CA GLU A 55 17.74 5.00 5.07
C GLU A 55 16.95 5.49 6.29
N GLY A 56 15.71 5.05 6.48
CA GLY A 56 14.84 5.61 7.52
C GLY A 56 15.42 5.50 8.93
N ARG A 57 16.09 4.38 9.28
CA ARG A 57 16.72 4.19 10.59
C ARG A 57 17.85 5.20 10.86
N SER A 58 18.65 5.55 9.86
CA SER A 58 19.74 6.52 10.05
C SER A 58 19.21 7.95 10.07
N MET A 59 18.16 8.23 9.30
CA MET A 59 17.56 9.56 9.19
C MET A 59 16.68 9.92 10.39
N TYR A 60 15.90 8.97 10.91
CA TYR A 60 14.87 9.20 11.94
C TYR A 60 15.01 8.29 13.16
N GLY A 61 16.14 7.59 13.31
CA GLY A 61 16.40 6.77 14.50
C GLY A 61 16.61 7.61 15.76
N SER A 62 16.63 6.97 16.93
CA SER A 62 16.75 7.61 18.25
C SER A 62 18.03 8.42 18.49
N GLN A 63 18.99 8.38 17.57
CA GLN A 63 20.21 9.21 17.58
C GLN A 63 20.21 10.32 16.52
N ALA A 64 19.11 10.47 15.77
CA ALA A 64 18.96 11.55 14.79
C ALA A 64 18.81 12.89 15.51
N THR A 65 19.56 13.90 15.08
CA THR A 65 19.54 15.25 15.65
C THR A 65 18.43 16.14 15.05
N GLY A 66 17.53 15.55 14.25
CA GLY A 66 16.52 16.24 13.45
C GLY A 66 15.08 15.94 13.87
N GLU A 67 14.14 16.46 13.10
CA GLU A 67 12.71 16.20 13.26
C GLU A 67 12.41 14.73 12.94
N SER A 68 11.86 13.99 13.90
CA SER A 68 11.53 12.56 13.77
C SER A 68 10.30 12.28 12.90
N THR A 69 9.93 13.19 12.00
CA THR A 69 8.70 13.11 11.21
C THR A 69 9.00 12.97 9.73
N LEU A 70 8.50 11.89 9.12
CA LEU A 70 8.51 11.71 7.68
C LEU A 70 7.39 12.54 7.03
N ARG A 71 7.75 13.50 6.17
CA ARG A 71 6.80 14.36 5.46
C ARG A 71 6.41 13.74 4.12
N VAL A 72 5.13 13.49 3.93
CA VAL A 72 4.58 12.79 2.77
C VAL A 72 3.55 13.63 2.02
N LEU A 73 3.65 13.66 0.69
CA LEU A 73 2.58 14.09 -0.19
C LEU A 73 1.87 12.88 -0.78
N ASP A 74 0.60 12.66 -0.42
CA ASP A 74 -0.29 11.70 -1.09
C ASP A 74 -1.01 12.41 -2.25
N MET A 75 -0.41 12.33 -3.45
CA MET A 75 -0.87 13.05 -4.64
C MET A 75 -1.89 12.22 -5.42
N ALA A 76 -3.04 12.83 -5.74
CA ALA A 76 -4.22 12.15 -6.25
C ALA A 76 -4.62 10.99 -5.34
N ALA A 77 -4.88 11.36 -4.08
CA ALA A 77 -4.99 10.44 -2.95
C ALA A 77 -6.19 9.48 -3.02
N GLY A 78 -7.15 9.70 -3.92
CA GLY A 78 -8.35 8.87 -3.98
C GLY A 78 -9.12 8.94 -2.66
N SER A 79 -9.51 7.79 -2.11
CA SER A 79 -10.16 7.76 -0.79
C SER A 79 -9.18 7.67 0.38
N GLY A 80 -7.87 7.82 0.12
CA GLY A 80 -6.81 7.81 1.13
C GLY A 80 -6.20 6.43 1.38
N GLU A 81 -6.25 5.51 0.40
CA GLU A 81 -5.66 4.17 0.53
C GLU A 81 -4.18 4.22 0.94
N ALA A 82 -3.37 5.03 0.25
CA ALA A 82 -1.95 5.14 0.55
C ALA A 82 -1.69 5.79 1.93
N THR A 83 -2.37 6.91 2.21
CA THR A 83 -2.39 7.55 3.53
C THR A 83 -2.64 6.52 4.65
N LEU A 84 -3.72 5.75 4.57
CA LEU A 84 -4.08 4.78 5.62
C LEU A 84 -3.01 3.71 5.78
N CYS A 85 -2.45 3.19 4.68
CA CYS A 85 -1.40 2.19 4.74
C CYS A 85 -0.13 2.69 5.44
N LEU A 86 0.27 3.94 5.19
CA LEU A 86 1.44 4.57 5.82
C LEU A 86 1.22 4.78 7.32
N LEU A 87 0.06 5.35 7.70
CA LEU A 87 -0.27 5.58 9.10
C LEU A 87 -0.40 4.26 9.87
N GLU A 88 -1.03 3.25 9.29
CA GLU A 88 -1.15 1.93 9.91
C GLU A 88 0.21 1.24 10.05
N TRP A 89 1.09 1.38 9.07
CA TRP A 89 2.46 0.87 9.14
C TRP A 89 3.22 1.50 10.32
N ALA A 90 3.15 2.82 10.47
CA ALA A 90 3.81 3.52 11.57
C ALA A 90 3.21 3.23 12.96
N GLN A 91 1.91 2.90 13.04
CA GLN A 91 1.24 2.55 14.30
C GLN A 91 1.49 1.10 14.71
N SER A 92 1.56 0.17 13.74
CA SER A 92 1.71 -1.25 14.00
C SER A 92 3.01 -1.60 14.74
N THR A 93 4.02 -0.75 14.62
CA THR A 93 5.32 -0.89 15.28
C THR A 93 5.28 -0.51 16.76
N ARG A 94 4.35 0.38 17.15
CA ARG A 94 4.14 0.81 18.54
C ARG A 94 3.35 -0.20 19.37
N ASN A 95 2.47 -0.98 18.73
CA ASN A 95 1.67 -1.99 19.43
C ASN A 95 2.47 -3.24 19.80
N PHE A 96 3.68 -3.41 19.26
CA PHE A 96 4.55 -4.53 19.61
C PHE A 96 5.28 -4.30 20.94
N THR A 97 5.68 -3.06 21.23
CA THR A 97 6.39 -2.67 22.46
C THR A 97 5.52 -2.73 23.71
N SER A 98 4.21 -2.48 23.58
CA SER A 98 3.25 -2.57 24.69
C SER A 98 2.90 -4.02 25.10
N ASN A 99 3.00 -5.00 24.18
CA ASN A 99 2.77 -6.41 24.51
C ASN A 99 4.03 -7.16 24.98
N SER A 100 5.24 -6.73 24.58
CA SER A 100 6.48 -7.38 25.03
C SER A 100 6.95 -6.96 26.43
N SER A 101 6.44 -5.84 26.97
CA SER A 101 6.76 -5.36 28.33
C SER A 101 5.89 -5.97 29.44
N ALA A 102 4.87 -6.77 29.09
CA ALA A 102 3.99 -7.45 30.05
C ALA A 102 4.48 -8.84 30.50
N GLN A 103 5.69 -9.26 30.09
CA GLN A 103 6.23 -10.59 30.41
C GLN A 103 7.62 -10.54 31.06
N SER A 104 7.79 -9.67 32.07
CA SER A 104 8.98 -9.69 32.93
C SER A 104 8.68 -9.07 34.31
N SER A 105 7.72 -9.64 35.03
CA SER A 105 7.65 -9.54 36.49
C SER A 105 6.94 -10.77 37.07
N VAL A 106 7.64 -11.91 37.10
CA VAL A 106 7.27 -13.03 37.98
C VAL A 106 8.15 -12.93 39.23
N SER A 107 7.74 -12.06 40.16
CA SER A 107 8.02 -12.24 41.59
C SER A 107 6.84 -13.02 42.17
N GLY A 108 7.10 -14.24 42.61
CA GLY A 108 6.07 -15.20 43.01
C GLY A 108 5.24 -14.76 44.23
N PRO A 109 4.01 -15.28 44.38
CA PRO A 109 3.27 -15.17 45.63
C PRO A 109 3.39 -16.45 46.47
N PRO A 110 3.29 -16.35 47.80
CA PRO A 110 3.26 -17.51 48.67
C PRO A 110 1.89 -18.20 48.63
N THR A 111 1.97 -19.50 48.86
CA THR A 111 0.93 -20.48 49.06
C THR A 111 -0.15 -20.05 50.07
N SER A 112 -1.43 -20.17 49.71
CA SER A 112 -2.50 -20.55 50.66
C SER A 112 -3.70 -21.13 49.91
N GLN A 113 -4.21 -22.23 50.44
CA GLN A 113 -5.31 -23.05 49.94
C GLN A 113 -6.66 -22.35 50.12
N SER A 114 -7.55 -22.43 49.14
CA SER A 114 -8.98 -22.71 49.40
C SER A 114 -9.67 -23.17 48.11
N SER A 115 -10.36 -24.30 48.23
CA SER A 115 -11.17 -24.93 47.21
C SER A 115 -12.47 -24.16 47.02
N GLN A 116 -12.90 -23.88 45.78
CA GLN A 116 -14.33 -23.79 45.44
C GLN A 116 -14.58 -23.83 43.93
N ALA A 117 -15.77 -24.33 43.61
CA ALA A 117 -16.16 -25.01 42.39
C ALA A 117 -16.54 -24.09 41.22
N VAL A 118 -16.39 -24.63 40.01
CA VAL A 118 -16.83 -24.07 38.73
C VAL A 118 -18.34 -24.26 38.55
N PRO A 119 -19.12 -23.24 38.16
CA PRO A 119 -20.44 -23.43 37.56
C PRO A 119 -20.36 -23.52 36.02
N PRO A 120 -21.16 -24.40 35.38
CA PRO A 120 -21.12 -24.63 33.94
C PRO A 120 -21.91 -23.62 33.11
N ASP A 121 -21.46 -23.45 31.87
CA ASP A 121 -22.01 -22.65 30.77
C ASP A 121 -23.48 -23.06 30.42
N PRO A 122 -24.45 -22.11 30.42
CA PRO A 122 -25.87 -22.38 30.23
C PRO A 122 -26.37 -22.45 28.78
N LEU A 123 -25.53 -22.49 27.73
CA LEU A 123 -26.00 -22.47 26.33
C LEU A 123 -25.79 -23.76 25.50
N ALA A 124 -25.35 -24.85 26.12
CA ALA A 124 -25.16 -26.15 25.45
C ALA A 124 -26.44 -27.02 25.31
N ALA A 125 -27.61 -26.56 25.79
CA ALA A 125 -28.79 -27.41 25.98
C ALA A 125 -29.97 -27.20 25.00
N LEU A 126 -29.76 -26.61 23.81
CA LEU A 126 -30.81 -26.49 22.77
C LEU A 126 -30.57 -27.33 21.52
N ARG A 127 -29.69 -28.33 21.58
CA ARG A 127 -29.58 -29.38 20.56
C ARG A 127 -30.11 -30.71 21.09
N ALA A 128 -31.42 -30.93 21.03
CA ALA A 128 -32.01 -32.24 20.78
C ALA A 128 -33.54 -32.17 20.64
N VAL A 129 -34.03 -32.97 19.69
CA VAL A 129 -35.42 -33.44 19.50
C VAL A 129 -36.40 -32.46 18.81
N GLN A 130 -36.65 -32.70 17.51
CA GLN A 130 -37.88 -33.32 17.01
C GLN A 130 -37.86 -33.42 15.48
N SER A 131 -38.03 -34.64 14.95
CA SER A 131 -38.48 -34.91 13.58
C SER A 131 -40.00 -35.03 13.57
N PRO A 132 -40.66 -34.68 12.45
CA PRO A 132 -41.46 -35.72 11.81
C PRO A 132 -41.29 -35.77 10.28
N VAL A 133 -41.73 -36.93 9.80
CA VAL A 133 -41.62 -37.52 8.46
C VAL A 133 -42.44 -36.74 7.42
N GLY A 134 -41.88 -36.54 6.23
CA GLY A 134 -42.58 -36.01 5.05
C GLY A 134 -41.76 -36.19 3.78
N SER A 135 -42.27 -37.04 2.88
CA SER A 135 -41.66 -37.49 1.62
C SER A 135 -41.45 -36.37 0.58
N GLY A 136 -40.27 -36.34 -0.04
CA GLY A 136 -40.02 -35.52 -1.24
C GLY A 136 -38.65 -35.82 -1.85
N SER A 137 -38.67 -36.49 -3.01
CA SER A 137 -37.50 -36.92 -3.80
C SER A 137 -36.58 -35.74 -4.20
N SER A 138 -35.31 -35.78 -3.79
CA SER A 138 -34.25 -34.91 -4.33
C SER A 138 -33.09 -35.75 -4.89
N ARG A 139 -32.90 -35.70 -6.21
CA ARG A 139 -31.76 -36.31 -6.90
C ARG A 139 -30.47 -35.55 -6.56
N PRO A 140 -29.35 -36.23 -6.27
CA PRO A 140 -28.06 -35.57 -6.11
C PRO A 140 -27.46 -35.16 -7.46
N ALA A 141 -26.80 -34.00 -7.48
CA ALA A 141 -26.12 -33.44 -8.62
C ALA A 141 -24.92 -34.31 -9.06
N PHE A 142 -24.77 -34.43 -10.38
CA PHE A 142 -23.70 -35.15 -11.08
C PHE A 142 -22.36 -34.42 -10.91
N ILE A 143 -21.37 -35.09 -10.32
CA ILE A 143 -19.98 -34.60 -10.15
C ILE A 143 -19.12 -35.28 -11.24
N PRO A 144 -18.46 -34.53 -12.14
CA PRO A 144 -17.56 -35.11 -13.15
C PRO A 144 -16.32 -35.76 -12.51
N PRO A 145 -15.83 -36.89 -13.05
CA PRO A 145 -14.69 -37.61 -12.50
C PRO A 145 -13.37 -36.95 -12.94
N ASN A 146 -12.90 -35.96 -12.19
CA ASN A 146 -11.47 -35.63 -12.18
C ASN A 146 -10.95 -35.01 -10.85
N ALA A 147 -11.75 -35.05 -9.79
CA ALA A 147 -11.35 -34.62 -8.46
C ALA A 147 -11.08 -35.82 -7.55
N ARG A 148 -9.96 -36.52 -7.77
CA ARG A 148 -9.36 -37.46 -6.80
C ARG A 148 -7.90 -37.72 -7.16
N ARG A 149 -6.99 -36.85 -6.72
CA ARG A 149 -5.64 -37.29 -6.35
C ARG A 149 -5.27 -36.68 -5.01
N ALA A 150 -5.13 -37.57 -4.04
CA ALA A 150 -4.76 -37.25 -2.67
C ALA A 150 -3.36 -36.64 -2.62
N ALA A 151 -3.23 -35.61 -1.80
CA ALA A 151 -1.98 -34.96 -1.46
C ALA A 151 -1.01 -35.96 -0.82
N GLN A 152 0.11 -36.23 -1.50
CA GLN A 152 1.33 -36.65 -0.83
C GLN A 152 2.12 -35.41 -0.49
N SER A 153 2.24 -35.12 0.80
CA SER A 153 3.04 -34.04 1.36
C SER A 153 4.52 -34.32 1.15
N HIS A 154 5.04 -33.97 -0.02
CA HIS A 154 6.46 -33.72 -0.14
C HIS A 154 6.75 -32.32 0.41
N SER A 155 7.28 -32.30 1.64
CA SER A 155 8.03 -31.19 2.22
C SER A 155 9.22 -30.86 1.31
N SER A 156 8.94 -30.13 0.23
CA SER A 156 9.98 -29.51 -0.57
C SER A 156 10.41 -28.24 0.15
N ASN A 157 11.62 -28.27 0.67
CA ASN A 157 12.31 -27.16 1.30
C ASN A 157 12.68 -26.14 0.20
N ARG A 158 11.68 -25.48 -0.40
CA ARG A 158 11.90 -24.42 -1.38
C ARG A 158 12.25 -23.16 -0.61
N LYS A 159 13.56 -22.95 -0.41
CA LYS A 159 14.12 -21.62 -0.13
C LYS A 159 13.88 -20.74 -1.36
N GLY A 160 12.64 -20.30 -1.56
CA GLY A 160 12.36 -19.12 -2.36
C GLY A 160 13.12 -17.98 -1.72
N LYS A 161 14.06 -17.40 -2.45
CA LYS A 161 14.85 -16.26 -2.00
C LYS A 161 13.89 -15.07 -1.95
N HIS A 162 13.15 -14.92 -0.85
CA HIS A 162 12.31 -13.74 -0.62
C HIS A 162 13.26 -12.54 -0.58
N VAL A 163 13.32 -11.80 -1.69
CA VAL A 163 14.18 -10.61 -1.85
C VAL A 163 13.79 -9.53 -0.84
N PHE A 164 12.51 -9.49 -0.47
CA PHE A 164 11.97 -8.64 0.56
C PHE A 164 11.62 -9.48 1.79
N GLY A 165 12.09 -9.04 2.96
CA GLY A 165 11.94 -9.74 4.23
C GLY A 165 10.47 -9.86 4.71
N PRO A 166 10.25 -10.18 6.00
CA PRO A 166 8.90 -10.30 6.54
C PRO A 166 8.09 -9.01 6.36
N MET A 167 6.76 -9.16 6.23
CA MET A 167 5.81 -8.05 6.14
C MET A 167 5.64 -7.31 7.48
N ASP A 168 6.15 -7.87 8.56
CA ASP A 168 6.06 -7.26 9.89
C ASP A 168 6.93 -6.00 9.92
N PRO A 169 6.37 -4.86 10.35
CA PRO A 169 7.10 -3.61 10.32
C PRO A 169 8.19 -3.58 11.41
N PRO A 170 9.33 -2.92 11.16
CA PRO A 170 10.45 -2.87 12.10
C PRO A 170 10.09 -2.04 13.35
N GLN A 171 10.84 -2.19 14.44
CA GLN A 171 10.65 -1.30 15.59
C GLN A 171 11.05 0.14 15.22
N LEU A 172 10.11 1.07 15.39
CA LEU A 172 10.30 2.51 15.17
C LEU A 172 10.49 3.22 16.52
N PRO A 173 11.22 4.34 16.57
CA PRO A 173 11.26 5.21 17.74
C PRO A 173 9.86 5.70 18.14
N ASP A 174 9.63 5.93 19.43
CA ASP A 174 8.33 6.35 19.96
C ASP A 174 7.90 7.74 19.43
N ASP A 175 8.88 8.59 19.16
CA ASP A 175 8.72 9.93 18.59
C ASP A 175 8.66 9.95 17.06
N PHE A 176 8.86 8.80 16.39
CA PHE A 176 8.75 8.74 14.94
C PHE A 176 7.31 8.97 14.48
N GLY A 177 7.11 9.99 13.65
CA GLY A 177 5.82 10.37 13.07
C GLY A 177 5.81 10.27 11.54
N ILE A 178 4.61 10.16 10.97
CA ILE A 178 4.38 10.41 9.55
C ILE A 178 3.35 11.53 9.46
N ASP A 179 3.75 12.61 8.79
CA ASP A 179 2.85 13.71 8.44
C ASP A 179 2.48 13.61 6.96
N VAL A 180 1.18 13.56 6.68
CA VAL A 180 0.66 13.32 5.33
C VAL A 180 -0.21 14.50 4.92
N ILE A 181 0.22 15.19 3.87
CA ILE A 181 -0.59 16.15 3.14
C ILE A 181 -1.14 15.45 1.90
N ALA A 182 -2.45 15.54 1.67
CA ALA A 182 -3.10 14.91 0.53
C ALA A 182 -3.66 15.93 -0.45
N THR A 183 -3.56 15.60 -1.74
CA THR A 183 -4.21 16.35 -2.82
C THR A 183 -5.06 15.44 -3.67
N ASP A 184 -6.27 15.87 -4.02
CA ASP A 184 -7.10 15.20 -5.02
C ASP A 184 -8.22 16.13 -5.51
N PRO A 185 -8.31 16.47 -6.80
CA PRO A 185 -9.29 17.43 -7.30
C PRO A 185 -10.72 16.87 -7.33
N TYR A 186 -10.92 15.56 -7.13
CA TYR A 186 -12.20 14.91 -7.30
C TYR A 186 -12.72 14.27 -6.00
N THR A 187 -11.88 13.55 -5.28
CA THR A 187 -12.27 12.60 -4.23
C THR A 187 -12.00 13.12 -2.81
N SER A 188 -11.68 14.41 -2.67
CA SER A 188 -11.48 15.09 -1.38
C SER A 188 -12.55 14.76 -0.31
N PRO A 189 -13.87 14.68 -0.62
CA PRO A 189 -14.88 14.28 0.38
C PRO A 189 -14.72 12.84 0.88
N ALA A 190 -14.50 11.88 -0.03
CA ALA A 190 -14.31 10.48 0.33
C ALA A 190 -13.03 10.24 1.12
N TYR A 191 -11.96 10.97 0.77
CA TYR A 191 -10.72 11.00 1.55
C TYR A 191 -11.01 11.47 2.98
N THR A 192 -11.61 12.65 3.12
CA THR A 192 -11.82 13.31 4.42
C THR A 192 -12.68 12.46 5.35
N GLU A 193 -13.78 11.90 4.84
CA GLU A 193 -14.64 10.99 5.59
C GLU A 193 -13.87 9.77 6.11
N ARG A 194 -13.01 9.19 5.27
CA ARG A 194 -12.34 7.92 5.57
C ARG A 194 -11.11 8.07 6.46
N THR A 195 -10.33 9.12 6.24
CA THR A 195 -9.06 9.35 6.93
C THR A 195 -9.19 10.28 8.13
N SER A 196 -10.31 11.01 8.24
CA SER A 196 -10.49 12.13 9.18
C SER A 196 -9.42 13.22 9.03
N ARG A 197 -8.85 13.38 7.83
CA ARG A 197 -7.81 14.36 7.49
C ARG A 197 -8.24 15.21 6.30
N PRO A 198 -7.79 16.47 6.20
CA PRO A 198 -8.10 17.31 5.05
C PRO A 198 -7.46 16.77 3.77
N CYS A 199 -8.09 17.04 2.63
CA CYS A 199 -7.55 16.81 1.30
C CYS A 199 -7.71 18.08 0.48
N HIS A 200 -6.60 18.57 -0.07
CA HIS A 200 -6.60 19.79 -0.87
C HIS A 200 -7.05 19.47 -2.29
N SER A 201 -7.96 20.27 -2.83
CA SER A 201 -8.50 20.06 -4.19
C SER A 201 -7.55 20.58 -5.28
N LEU A 202 -6.28 20.16 -5.24
CA LEU A 202 -5.25 20.48 -6.23
C LEU A 202 -5.14 19.33 -7.25
N SER A 203 -5.13 19.69 -8.53
CA SER A 203 -4.93 18.78 -9.66
C SER A 203 -3.44 18.58 -9.99
N PHE A 204 -3.16 17.64 -10.89
CA PHE A 204 -1.83 17.51 -11.47
C PHE A 204 -1.37 18.78 -12.20
N THR A 205 -2.28 19.50 -12.85
CA THR A 205 -1.96 20.75 -13.53
C THR A 205 -1.58 21.84 -12.52
N ASP A 206 -2.27 21.92 -11.39
CA ASP A 206 -1.94 22.88 -10.33
C ASP A 206 -0.55 22.61 -9.76
N LEU A 207 -0.25 21.36 -9.44
CA LEU A 207 1.06 20.95 -8.92
C LEU A 207 2.18 21.18 -9.95
N ALA A 208 1.92 20.94 -11.24
CA ALA A 208 2.87 21.21 -12.32
C ALA A 208 3.16 22.71 -12.50
N ASN A 209 2.22 23.57 -12.12
CA ASN A 209 2.39 25.03 -12.10
C ASN A 209 3.02 25.53 -10.78
N GLY A 210 3.46 24.64 -9.91
CA GLY A 210 4.10 24.97 -8.64
C GLY A 210 3.15 25.39 -7.53
N LEU A 211 1.82 25.23 -7.71
CA LEU A 211 0.87 25.45 -6.63
C LEU A 211 1.02 24.35 -5.59
N LEU A 212 1.11 24.74 -4.32
CA LEU A 212 1.28 23.81 -3.20
C LEU A 212 0.21 24.07 -2.13
N PRO A 213 -0.14 23.05 -1.32
CA PRO A 213 -0.99 23.22 -0.15
C PRO A 213 -0.49 24.31 0.83
N ASP A 214 -1.42 25.09 1.38
CA ASP A 214 -1.11 26.23 2.27
C ASP A 214 -0.54 25.82 3.64
N ASP A 215 -0.80 24.57 4.06
CA ASP A 215 -0.43 23.99 5.34
C ASP A 215 0.98 23.36 5.36
N ILE A 216 1.75 23.51 4.28
CA ILE A 216 3.12 23.03 4.22
C ILE A 216 3.96 23.79 5.26
N PRO A 217 4.66 23.06 6.16
CA PRO A 217 5.62 23.69 7.05
C PRO A 217 6.67 24.44 6.21
N GLN A 218 6.88 25.73 6.50
CA GLN A 218 7.94 26.51 5.84
C GLN A 218 9.25 25.74 5.98
N SER A 219 9.90 25.40 4.86
CA SER A 219 11.12 24.61 4.91
C SER A 219 12.16 25.37 5.74
N LYS A 220 12.62 24.76 6.83
CA LYS A 220 13.86 25.18 7.48
C LYS A 220 14.98 24.63 6.61
N ASP A 221 15.68 25.55 5.97
CA ASP A 221 16.84 25.29 5.11
C ASP A 221 16.53 24.63 3.76
N ALA A 222 17.48 24.74 2.83
CA ALA A 222 17.38 24.52 1.38
C ALA A 222 17.13 23.04 0.95
N GLY A 223 16.49 22.23 1.79
CA GLY A 223 16.17 20.83 1.54
C GLY A 223 14.81 20.60 0.85
N PRO A 224 14.44 19.33 0.62
CA PRO A 224 13.15 18.99 0.04
C PRO A 224 11.99 19.38 0.97
N ILE A 225 10.86 19.74 0.35
CA ILE A 225 9.60 20.00 1.05
C ILE A 225 9.02 18.68 1.57
N TRP A 226 9.06 17.63 0.76
CA TRP A 226 8.59 16.30 1.13
C TRP A 226 9.71 15.28 1.05
N ASP A 227 9.75 14.38 2.01
CA ASP A 227 10.69 13.27 1.96
C ASP A 227 10.18 12.23 0.95
N LEU A 228 8.85 12.10 0.82
CA LEU A 228 8.19 11.12 -0.04
C LEU A 228 6.95 11.69 -0.73
N ILE A 229 6.84 11.49 -2.04
CA ILE A 229 5.60 11.65 -2.80
C ILE A 229 5.07 10.26 -3.15
N VAL A 230 3.79 10.01 -2.88
CA VAL A 230 3.08 8.81 -3.32
C VAL A 230 2.02 9.21 -4.35
N CYS A 231 1.96 8.50 -5.47
CA CYS A 231 0.85 8.59 -6.41
C CYS A 231 0.31 7.20 -6.71
N SER A 232 -0.92 6.94 -6.28
CA SER A 232 -1.56 5.63 -6.43
C SER A 232 -2.66 5.67 -7.49
N PHE A 233 -2.56 4.80 -8.50
CA PHE A 233 -3.56 4.57 -9.55
C PHE A 233 -3.97 5.80 -10.37
N ALA A 234 -3.27 6.94 -10.27
CA ALA A 234 -3.71 8.18 -10.91
C ALA A 234 -2.72 8.76 -11.93
N LEU A 235 -1.40 8.54 -11.81
CA LEU A 235 -0.42 9.21 -12.69
C LEU A 235 -0.64 8.93 -14.19
N HIS A 236 -1.23 7.79 -14.54
CA HIS A 236 -1.52 7.42 -15.93
C HIS A 236 -2.66 8.23 -16.57
N LEU A 237 -3.39 9.00 -15.77
CA LEU A 237 -4.41 9.93 -16.25
C LEU A 237 -3.78 11.15 -16.94
N VAL A 238 -2.50 11.45 -16.65
CA VAL A 238 -1.72 12.43 -17.40
C VAL A 238 -1.24 11.78 -18.70
N THR A 239 -2.05 11.93 -19.75
CA THR A 239 -1.82 11.24 -21.03
C THR A 239 -0.84 11.98 -21.93
N SER A 240 -0.70 13.29 -21.78
CA SER A 240 0.24 14.11 -22.54
C SER A 240 1.66 13.98 -21.96
N PRO A 241 2.67 13.58 -22.77
CA PRO A 241 4.05 13.53 -22.32
C PRO A 241 4.61 14.87 -21.83
N SER A 242 4.15 16.00 -22.39
CA SER A 242 4.62 17.33 -21.97
C SER A 242 4.05 17.75 -20.63
N GLU A 243 2.78 17.44 -20.35
CA GLU A 243 2.15 17.68 -19.04
C GLU A 243 2.77 16.79 -17.97
N LEU A 244 3.00 15.50 -18.31
CA LEU A 244 3.66 14.56 -17.42
C LEU A 244 5.09 15.01 -17.10
N PHE A 245 5.83 15.48 -18.11
CA PHE A 245 7.15 16.06 -17.91
C PHE A 245 7.09 17.28 -16.98
N ALA A 246 6.21 18.25 -17.24
CA ALA A 246 6.09 19.45 -16.43
C ALA A 246 5.80 19.12 -14.96
N LEU A 247 4.83 18.23 -14.71
CA LEU A 247 4.51 17.73 -13.37
C LEU A 247 5.73 17.10 -12.70
N LEU A 248 6.36 16.12 -13.35
CA LEU A 248 7.45 15.35 -12.73
C LEU A 248 8.68 16.21 -12.50
N TYR A 249 9.03 17.08 -13.44
CA TYR A 249 10.15 18.00 -13.30
C TYR A 249 9.93 18.95 -12.11
N GLU A 250 8.74 19.53 -12.00
CA GLU A 250 8.38 20.45 -10.91
C GLU A 250 8.39 19.77 -9.54
N LEU A 251 7.93 18.51 -9.45
CA LEU A 251 7.97 17.72 -8.22
C LEU A 251 9.39 17.28 -7.83
N SER A 252 10.29 17.07 -8.81
CA SER A 252 11.66 16.62 -8.54
C SER A 252 12.44 17.63 -7.69
N GLY A 253 12.19 18.93 -7.87
CA GLY A 253 12.81 19.97 -7.05
C GLY A 253 12.22 20.10 -5.64
N LYS A 254 11.20 19.32 -5.29
CA LYS A 254 10.48 19.46 -4.00
C LYS A 254 10.46 18.21 -3.15
N ALA A 255 10.82 17.05 -3.69
CA ALA A 255 10.83 15.82 -2.92
C ALA A 255 12.03 14.93 -3.21
N GLN A 256 12.42 14.15 -2.20
CA GLN A 256 13.52 13.19 -2.34
C GLN A 256 13.09 11.91 -3.05
N TRP A 257 11.93 11.36 -2.68
CA TRP A 257 11.42 10.10 -3.21
C TRP A 257 10.08 10.27 -3.93
N LEU A 258 9.90 9.54 -5.03
CA LEU A 258 8.64 9.40 -5.74
C LEU A 258 8.26 7.91 -5.83
N VAL A 259 7.08 7.59 -5.33
CA VAL A 259 6.50 6.25 -5.32
C VAL A 259 5.27 6.20 -6.21
N ILE A 260 5.35 5.41 -7.28
CA ILE A 260 4.25 5.20 -8.21
C ILE A 260 3.65 3.82 -7.99
N ILE A 261 2.36 3.76 -7.65
CA ILE A 261 1.62 2.53 -7.43
C ILE A 261 0.57 2.37 -8.53
N ALA A 262 0.64 1.30 -9.31
CA ALA A 262 -0.28 1.08 -10.43
C ALA A 262 -0.45 -0.42 -10.73
N PRO A 263 -1.54 -0.83 -11.40
CA PRO A 263 -1.72 -2.22 -11.84
C PRO A 263 -0.95 -2.51 -13.14
N HIS A 264 -0.30 -1.49 -13.73
CA HIS A 264 0.36 -1.57 -15.03
C HIS A 264 1.62 -0.71 -15.08
N LYS A 265 2.44 -0.92 -16.13
CA LYS A 265 3.74 -0.26 -16.30
C LYS A 265 3.67 1.22 -16.73
N LYS A 266 2.50 1.76 -17.03
CA LYS A 266 2.33 3.17 -17.45
C LYS A 266 2.12 4.12 -16.26
N PRO A 267 2.53 5.40 -16.37
CA PRO A 267 3.34 5.95 -17.46
C PRO A 267 4.81 5.53 -17.37
N GLU A 268 5.53 5.71 -18.48
CA GLU A 268 6.99 5.58 -18.54
C GLU A 268 7.62 6.93 -18.15
N ILE A 269 8.59 6.90 -17.24
CA ILE A 269 9.28 8.10 -16.74
C ILE A 269 10.72 8.03 -17.23
N LYS A 270 11.17 9.08 -17.91
CA LYS A 270 12.53 9.19 -18.43
C LYS A 270 13.47 9.73 -17.36
N GLU A 271 14.72 9.26 -17.32
CA GLU A 271 15.72 9.73 -16.34
C GLU A 271 16.02 11.23 -16.43
N THR A 272 15.82 11.82 -17.61
CA THR A 272 15.97 13.27 -17.85
C THR A 272 14.86 14.13 -17.25
N TRP A 273 13.83 13.53 -16.64
CA TRP A 273 12.67 14.24 -16.08
C TRP A 273 12.83 14.56 -14.59
N GLY A 274 14.07 14.58 -14.11
CA GLY A 274 14.40 14.89 -12.70
C GLY A 274 14.35 13.68 -11.77
N TRP A 275 14.10 12.47 -12.27
CA TRP A 275 13.92 11.27 -11.47
C TRP A 275 14.77 10.11 -11.97
N SER A 276 15.59 9.53 -11.10
CA SER A 276 16.33 8.30 -11.35
C SER A 276 15.54 7.09 -10.87
N ARG A 277 15.41 6.06 -11.72
CA ARG A 277 14.81 4.79 -11.31
C ARG A 277 15.66 4.14 -10.22
N TYR A 278 15.05 3.72 -9.13
CA TYR A 278 15.74 3.05 -8.03
C TYR A 278 15.41 1.55 -7.99
N ASP A 279 16.44 0.75 -7.80
CA ASP A 279 16.32 -0.68 -7.48
C ASP A 279 16.09 -0.83 -5.98
N ILE A 280 14.95 -1.41 -5.62
CA ILE A 280 14.48 -1.51 -4.23
C ILE A 280 15.23 -2.66 -3.51
N ALA A 281 15.65 -3.69 -4.25
CA ALA A 281 16.36 -4.84 -3.71
C ALA A 281 17.81 -4.47 -3.37
N SER A 282 18.55 -3.84 -4.29
CA SER A 282 19.93 -3.41 -4.04
C SER A 282 20.04 -2.06 -3.33
N TRP A 283 18.94 -1.29 -3.28
CA TRP A 283 18.92 0.09 -2.79
C TRP A 283 19.96 0.96 -3.50
N SER A 284 19.90 0.97 -4.83
CA SER A 284 20.80 1.74 -5.69
C SER A 284 20.08 2.25 -6.93
N ALA A 285 20.63 3.27 -7.60
CA ALA A 285 20.13 3.67 -8.91
C ALA A 285 20.20 2.48 -9.88
N ALA A 286 19.13 2.22 -10.63
CA ALA A 286 19.06 1.09 -11.54
C ALA A 286 20.00 1.26 -12.76
N GLY A 287 20.20 2.52 -13.19
CA GLY A 287 20.96 2.88 -14.38
C GLY A 287 20.30 2.44 -15.69
N GLU A 288 20.63 3.13 -16.79
CA GLU A 288 20.05 2.86 -18.12
C GLU A 288 20.22 1.40 -18.57
N ALA A 289 21.37 0.78 -18.25
CA ALA A 289 21.68 -0.58 -18.67
C ALA A 289 20.72 -1.62 -18.07
N LYS A 290 20.23 -1.43 -16.84
CA LYS A 290 19.26 -2.34 -16.21
C LYS A 290 17.83 -2.07 -16.66
N LEU A 291 17.54 -0.83 -17.07
CA LEU A 291 16.22 -0.42 -17.58
C LEU A 291 15.95 -0.94 -19.00
N TYR A 292 16.95 -0.87 -19.89
CA TYR A 292 16.82 -1.21 -21.30
C TYR A 292 17.54 -2.50 -21.72
N GLY A 293 18.41 -3.05 -20.87
CA GLY A 293 19.19 -4.27 -21.13
C GLY A 293 18.41 -5.57 -20.99
N GLY A 294 17.16 -5.60 -21.49
CA GLY A 294 16.27 -6.74 -21.40
C GLY A 294 16.94 -8.09 -21.66
N SER A 295 16.68 -9.03 -20.76
CA SER A 295 16.62 -10.46 -21.07
C SER A 295 17.84 -11.06 -21.78
N ARG A 296 18.98 -11.18 -21.10
CA ARG A 296 19.85 -12.33 -21.40
C ARG A 296 19.22 -13.60 -20.82
N LYS A 297 18.51 -14.31 -21.72
CA LYS A 297 18.14 -15.73 -21.72
C LYS A 297 18.63 -16.52 -20.49
N GLY A 298 17.71 -17.02 -19.66
CA GLY A 298 18.08 -17.97 -18.61
C GLY A 298 16.99 -18.60 -17.75
N SER A 299 15.75 -18.08 -17.68
CA SER A 299 14.70 -18.75 -16.90
C SER A 299 13.54 -19.18 -17.79
N ILE A 300 13.43 -20.50 -17.94
CA ILE A 300 12.32 -21.19 -18.59
C ILE A 300 11.02 -20.78 -17.88
N ALA A 301 10.12 -20.19 -18.65
CA ALA A 301 8.80 -19.80 -18.21
C ALA A 301 7.94 -21.04 -17.94
N ASN A 302 7.50 -21.21 -16.69
CA ASN A 302 6.24 -21.87 -16.39
C ASN A 302 5.24 -20.76 -16.06
N ALA A 303 4.14 -20.73 -16.80
CA ALA A 303 3.18 -19.63 -16.85
C ALA A 303 2.15 -19.62 -15.70
N ASP A 304 2.38 -20.42 -14.66
CA ASP A 304 1.47 -20.57 -13.51
C ASP A 304 2.30 -20.51 -12.22
N ASP A 305 2.63 -19.31 -11.76
CA ASP A 305 2.81 -18.99 -10.34
C ASP A 305 3.02 -17.47 -10.16
N ASP A 306 2.28 -16.92 -9.21
CA ASP A 306 2.24 -15.52 -8.81
C ASP A 306 3.60 -14.98 -8.33
N GLU A 307 3.81 -13.67 -8.50
CA GLU A 307 4.98 -12.89 -8.05
C GLU A 307 6.25 -12.95 -8.93
N GLU A 308 6.17 -12.42 -10.15
CA GLU A 308 7.35 -11.95 -10.88
C GLU A 308 7.91 -10.69 -10.18
N VAL A 309 8.71 -10.89 -9.14
CA VAL A 309 9.49 -9.82 -8.51
C VAL A 309 10.67 -9.51 -9.42
N THR A 310 10.47 -8.62 -10.38
CA THR A 310 11.63 -7.95 -10.98
C THR A 310 12.25 -7.04 -9.92
N GLU A 311 13.56 -7.09 -9.73
CA GLU A 311 14.28 -6.33 -8.68
C GLU A 311 13.97 -4.81 -8.67
N LEU A 312 13.45 -4.32 -9.79
CA LEU A 312 13.04 -2.94 -10.02
C LEU A 312 11.64 -2.59 -9.50
N GLU A 313 10.73 -3.53 -9.24
CA GLU A 313 9.37 -3.24 -8.73
C GLU A 313 8.90 -4.24 -7.67
N ILE A 314 8.16 -3.75 -6.67
CA ILE A 314 7.45 -4.64 -5.75
C ILE A 314 6.11 -4.98 -6.39
N VAL A 315 5.84 -6.28 -6.57
CA VAL A 315 4.58 -6.78 -7.15
C VAL A 315 3.82 -7.62 -6.12
N ARG A 316 2.59 -7.21 -5.78
CA ARG A 316 1.69 -7.92 -4.84
C ARG A 316 0.25 -7.77 -5.31
N ASP A 317 -0.50 -8.86 -5.36
CA ASP A 317 -1.94 -8.86 -5.72
C ASP A 317 -2.25 -8.04 -6.98
N LYS A 318 -1.46 -8.20 -8.05
CA LYS A 318 -1.56 -7.45 -9.32
C LYS A 318 -1.30 -5.93 -9.21
N VAL A 319 -0.84 -5.45 -8.05
CA VAL A 319 -0.39 -4.08 -7.81
C VAL A 319 1.13 -4.04 -7.90
N LYS A 320 1.64 -3.00 -8.57
CA LYS A 320 3.07 -2.76 -8.77
C LYS A 320 3.46 -1.45 -8.10
N LEU A 321 4.52 -1.46 -7.31
CA LEU A 321 5.14 -0.25 -6.76
C LEU A 321 6.48 -0.01 -7.41
N ARG A 322 6.67 1.23 -7.84
CA ARG A 322 7.84 1.72 -8.55
C ARG A 322 8.44 2.90 -7.79
N LEU A 323 9.69 2.75 -7.36
CA LEU A 323 10.45 3.79 -6.63
C LEU A 323 11.38 4.60 -7.55
N TYR A 324 11.39 5.91 -7.35
CA TYR A 324 12.27 6.85 -8.03
C TYR A 324 12.89 7.80 -7.01
N ARG A 325 14.15 8.17 -7.23
CA ARG A 325 14.86 9.19 -6.44
C ARG A 325 15.00 10.47 -7.25
N SER A 326 14.80 11.62 -6.62
CA SER A 326 15.02 12.90 -7.27
C SER A 326 16.50 13.10 -7.58
N ASN A 327 16.79 13.72 -8.73
CA ASN A 327 18.14 14.11 -9.12
C ASN A 327 18.58 15.43 -8.44
N ALA A 328 17.67 16.11 -7.74
CA ALA A 328 17.97 17.35 -7.02
C ALA A 328 18.58 17.14 -5.62
N PHE A 329 18.46 15.92 -5.05
CA PHE A 329 18.82 15.58 -3.67
C PHE A 329 19.61 14.26 -3.50
#